data_AF-A0A7K0TF38-F1
#
_entry.id   AF-A0A7K0TF38-F1
#
_cell.length_a   1.000
_cell.length_b   1.000
_cell.length_c   1.000
_cell.angle_alpha   90.00
_cell.angle_beta   90.00
_cell.angle_gamma   90.00
#
_symmetry.space_group_name_H-M   'P 1'
#
loop_
_entity.id
_entity.type
_entity.pdbx_description
1 polymer ?
#
loop_
_entity_poly.entity_id
_entity_poly.type
_entity_poly.pdbx_seq_one_letter_code
_entity_poly.pdbx_strand_id
1 'polypeptide(L)'
;MKKIIIALFVSALTVSTVQAVMADTPPTIAIIDTGMNTTRFKESIAYEVCVISYGTCPDGKLTMEGVGAAQLPATKNKTFDHGTQMASIALKVNPAAKIIPIRIAGMTASGAPYLYSLSDVQAAFAWIIANRVKYNIAVVSLAQGGIRPGCNIPVGMAASVATLKAAHVPVITSAGNDGNHKDIFAPACLADTVSIGATDNPDPGVKGIAYNPKAVPYIARYSNGAQGQTDFFLNARWYATMLDGSNKFTVGTSNATAAMAGWWLLNRKATFDETFNALMATTTEIKNEFQTGRYITIDSLSMGNNK
;
A
#
# COMPACT_ATOMS: atom_id res chain seq x y z
N MET A 1 41.26 51.77 39.75
CA MET A 1 40.53 50.51 39.98
C MET A 1 39.23 50.54 39.19
N LYS A 2 38.82 49.38 38.65
CA LYS A 2 37.61 49.07 37.85
C LYS A 2 37.59 49.54 36.39
N LYS A 3 38.04 48.63 35.50
CA LYS A 3 37.72 48.61 34.08
C LYS A 3 36.28 48.11 33.92
N ILE A 4 35.40 48.88 33.29
CA ILE A 4 34.03 48.45 32.94
C ILE A 4 34.12 47.82 31.54
N ILE A 5 33.91 46.51 31.46
CA ILE A 5 33.77 45.79 30.20
C ILE A 5 32.28 45.77 29.88
N ILE A 6 31.89 46.48 28.82
CA ILE A 6 30.53 46.43 28.27
C ILE A 6 30.48 45.22 27.34
N ALA A 7 29.82 44.15 27.78
CA ALA A 7 29.54 42.99 26.94
C ALA A 7 28.31 43.29 26.07
N LEU A 8 28.51 43.45 24.75
CA LEU A 8 27.41 43.44 23.78
C LEU A 8 26.89 42.00 23.63
N PHE A 9 25.69 41.74 24.14
CA PHE A 9 24.92 40.55 23.80
C PHE A 9 24.28 40.77 22.43
N VAL A 10 24.85 40.17 21.39
CA VAL A 10 24.19 40.01 20.09
C VAL A 10 23.33 38.77 20.18
N SER A 11 22.03 38.96 20.44
CA SER A 11 21.03 37.89 20.34
C SER A 11 20.82 37.55 18.86
N ALA A 12 21.44 36.47 18.39
CA ALA A 12 21.16 35.90 17.08
C ALA A 12 19.74 35.30 17.10
N LEU A 13 18.78 36.00 16.50
CA LEU A 13 17.44 35.49 16.26
C LEU A 13 17.54 34.42 15.16
N THR A 14 17.57 33.15 15.54
CA THR A 14 17.39 32.05 14.58
C THR A 14 15.93 32.02 14.17
N VAL A 15 15.62 32.63 13.02
CA VAL A 15 14.31 32.46 12.37
C VAL A 15 14.24 31.01 11.90
N SER A 16 13.64 30.15 12.71
CA SER A 16 13.18 28.84 12.26
C SER A 16 12.02 29.10 11.31
N THR A 17 12.26 28.95 10.01
CA THR A 17 11.16 28.91 9.03
C THR A 17 10.36 27.63 9.30
N VAL A 18 9.36 27.73 10.16
CA VAL A 18 8.30 26.73 10.23
C VAL A 18 7.63 26.79 8.87
N GLN A 19 7.96 25.84 7.98
CA GLN A 19 7.18 25.64 6.78
C GLN A 19 5.76 25.39 7.24
N ALA A 20 4.88 26.35 6.94
CA ALA A 20 3.46 26.20 7.18
C ALA A 20 3.02 24.92 6.47
N VAL A 21 2.69 23.90 7.26
CA VAL A 21 1.88 22.78 6.76
C VAL A 21 0.60 23.43 6.28
N MET A 22 0.34 23.38 4.96
CA MET A 22 -0.93 23.86 4.43
C MET A 22 -2.03 23.05 5.11
N ALA A 23 -2.76 23.70 6.02
CA ALA A 23 -3.68 23.07 6.95
C ALA A 23 -4.90 22.39 6.29
N ASP A 24 -4.97 22.39 4.95
CA ASP A 24 -6.11 21.91 4.15
C ASP A 24 -5.79 20.74 3.21
N THR A 25 -4.55 20.20 3.18
CA THR A 25 -4.28 19.01 2.34
C THR A 25 -4.76 17.74 3.06
N PRO A 26 -5.81 17.05 2.57
CA PRO A 26 -6.31 15.83 3.20
C PRO A 26 -5.23 14.72 3.15
N PRO A 27 -5.21 13.80 4.12
CA PRO A 27 -4.23 12.73 4.12
C PRO A 27 -4.45 11.79 2.92
N THR A 28 -3.35 11.33 2.33
CA THR A 28 -3.34 10.56 1.09
C THR A 28 -2.78 9.15 1.27
N ILE A 29 -3.29 8.19 0.47
CA ILE A 29 -2.72 6.85 0.32
C ILE A 29 -1.88 6.83 -0.97
N ALA A 30 -0.58 6.61 -0.86
CA ALA A 30 0.25 6.31 -2.03
C ALA A 30 0.06 4.84 -2.42
N ILE A 31 -0.41 4.58 -3.64
CA ILE A 31 -0.68 3.23 -4.15
C ILE A 31 0.37 2.90 -5.20
N ILE A 32 1.35 2.08 -4.84
CA ILE A 32 2.43 1.63 -5.73
C ILE A 32 1.96 0.37 -6.47
N ASP A 33 1.70 0.48 -7.77
CA ASP A 33 1.16 -0.62 -8.57
C ASP A 33 1.48 -0.47 -10.07
N THR A 34 0.86 -1.30 -10.90
CA THR A 34 0.96 -1.37 -12.36
C THR A 34 0.52 -0.11 -13.12
N GLY A 35 0.01 0.91 -12.42
CA GLY A 35 -0.78 2.02 -12.97
C GLY A 35 -2.28 1.72 -12.86
N MET A 36 -3.13 2.68 -13.25
CA MET A 36 -4.58 2.50 -13.17
C MET A 36 -5.34 3.35 -14.19
N ASN A 37 -6.66 3.16 -14.26
CA ASN A 37 -7.54 4.11 -14.94
C ASN A 37 -7.90 5.27 -14.00
N THR A 38 -7.04 6.29 -13.92
CA THR A 38 -7.22 7.45 -13.02
C THR A 38 -8.44 8.29 -13.37
N THR A 39 -8.92 8.23 -14.63
CA THR A 39 -10.18 8.90 -15.02
C THR A 39 -11.42 8.40 -14.26
N ARG A 40 -11.37 7.21 -13.65
CA ARG A 40 -12.45 6.65 -12.84
C ARG A 40 -12.45 7.12 -11.39
N PHE A 41 -11.36 7.75 -10.95
CA PHE A 41 -11.15 8.17 -9.57
C PHE A 41 -10.83 9.66 -9.46
N LYS A 42 -11.22 10.48 -10.45
CA LYS A 42 -10.83 11.92 -10.54
C LYS A 42 -11.00 12.68 -9.22
N GLU A 43 -12.11 12.47 -8.53
CA GLU A 43 -12.40 13.13 -7.25
C GLU A 43 -11.52 12.66 -6.09
N SER A 44 -10.87 11.49 -6.20
CA SER A 44 -9.99 10.93 -5.19
C SER A 44 -8.51 11.12 -5.51
N ILE A 45 -8.12 11.44 -6.74
CA ILE A 45 -6.71 11.61 -7.14
C ILE A 45 -6.17 12.93 -6.59
N ALA A 46 -5.16 12.87 -5.72
CA ALA A 46 -4.43 14.04 -5.23
C ALA A 46 -3.24 14.40 -6.13
N TYR A 47 -2.56 13.39 -6.65
CA TYR A 47 -1.41 13.53 -7.54
C TYR A 47 -1.18 12.21 -8.29
N GLU A 48 -0.36 12.19 -9.32
CA GLU A 48 0.00 10.96 -10.03
C GLU A 48 1.50 10.92 -10.29
N VAL A 49 2.05 9.72 -10.26
CA VAL A 49 3.48 9.48 -10.46
C VAL A 49 3.67 8.23 -11.32
N CYS A 50 4.69 8.25 -12.17
CA CYS A 50 5.21 7.09 -12.86
C CYS A 50 6.73 7.06 -12.70
N VAL A 51 7.26 5.94 -12.24
CA VAL A 51 8.70 5.68 -12.09
C VAL A 51 8.94 4.23 -12.49
N ILE A 52 9.58 4.03 -13.63
CA ILE A 52 9.76 2.72 -14.25
C ILE A 52 11.17 2.55 -14.82
N SER A 53 11.65 1.32 -14.88
CA SER A 53 12.94 0.96 -15.49
C SER A 53 12.80 0.48 -16.94
N TYR A 54 11.60 0.07 -17.36
CA TYR A 54 11.35 -0.51 -18.69
C TYR A 54 10.08 0.06 -19.31
N GLY A 55 10.12 0.30 -20.63
CA GLY A 55 9.05 0.98 -21.37
C GLY A 55 9.11 2.49 -21.18
N THR A 56 7.96 3.16 -21.25
CA THR A 56 7.84 4.60 -21.02
C THR A 56 6.60 4.94 -20.20
N CYS A 57 6.73 5.98 -19.38
CA CYS A 57 5.62 6.74 -18.84
C CYS A 57 4.88 7.46 -19.99
N PRO A 58 3.68 8.01 -19.75
CA PRO A 58 2.87 8.62 -20.80
C PRO A 58 3.52 9.78 -21.56
N ASP A 59 4.49 10.49 -20.98
CA ASP A 59 5.27 11.54 -21.65
C ASP A 59 6.50 11.03 -22.43
N GLY A 60 6.67 9.71 -22.53
CA GLY A 60 7.79 9.08 -23.23
C GLY A 60 9.07 8.92 -22.40
N LYS A 61 9.08 9.31 -21.11
CA LYS A 61 10.26 9.19 -20.23
C LYS A 61 10.14 8.01 -19.26
N LEU A 62 11.19 7.75 -18.49
CA LEU A 62 11.19 6.74 -17.42
C LEU A 62 10.55 7.25 -16.11
N THR A 63 10.39 8.56 -15.99
CA THR A 63 9.76 9.21 -14.85
C THR A 63 8.81 10.28 -15.33
N MET A 64 7.62 10.35 -14.74
CA MET A 64 6.64 11.40 -14.98
C MET A 64 5.90 11.69 -13.69
N GLU A 65 5.55 12.96 -13.48
CA GLU A 65 4.75 13.42 -12.37
C GLU A 65 3.61 14.32 -12.86
N GLY A 66 2.50 14.34 -12.13
CA GLY A 66 1.33 15.14 -12.45
C GLY A 66 0.30 14.40 -13.31
N VAL A 67 -0.74 15.13 -13.71
CA VAL A 67 -1.95 14.56 -14.33
C VAL A 67 -1.61 13.61 -15.47
N GLY A 68 -2.16 12.40 -15.39
CA GLY A 68 -1.97 11.34 -16.37
C GLY A 68 -0.72 10.50 -16.18
N ALA A 69 0.21 10.82 -15.27
CA ALA A 69 1.43 10.04 -15.11
C ALA A 69 1.17 8.55 -14.81
N ALA A 70 0.18 8.26 -13.96
CA ALA A 70 -0.19 6.89 -13.60
C ALA A 70 -1.31 6.31 -14.47
N GLN A 71 -1.89 7.12 -15.37
CA GLN A 71 -2.95 6.69 -16.28
C GLN A 71 -2.41 5.63 -17.25
N LEU A 72 -3.13 4.53 -17.32
CA LEU A 72 -2.88 3.48 -18.31
C LEU A 72 -3.64 3.78 -19.61
N PRO A 73 -3.02 3.55 -20.78
CA PRO A 73 -3.75 3.53 -22.04
C PRO A 73 -4.73 2.34 -22.06
N ALA A 74 -5.74 2.41 -22.92
CA ALA A 74 -6.69 1.31 -23.09
C ALA A 74 -5.97 0.03 -23.51
N THR A 75 -6.15 -1.05 -22.74
CA THR A 75 -5.56 -2.37 -23.01
C THR A 75 -6.55 -3.46 -22.64
N LYS A 76 -6.45 -4.61 -23.31
CA LYS A 76 -7.18 -5.83 -22.97
C LYS A 76 -6.39 -6.74 -22.02
N ASN A 77 -5.15 -6.38 -21.70
CA ASN A 77 -4.32 -7.18 -20.81
C ASN A 77 -4.75 -6.98 -19.36
N LYS A 78 -5.35 -8.02 -18.78
CA LYS A 78 -5.93 -8.01 -17.44
C LYS A 78 -4.91 -7.79 -16.31
N THR A 79 -3.61 -7.99 -16.56
CA THR A 79 -2.59 -7.66 -15.54
C THR A 79 -2.64 -6.18 -15.17
N PHE A 80 -3.00 -5.31 -16.11
CA PHE A 80 -3.18 -3.88 -15.89
C PHE A 80 -4.49 -3.50 -15.19
N ASP A 81 -5.37 -4.46 -14.92
CA ASP A 81 -6.51 -4.21 -14.03
C ASP A 81 -6.05 -3.99 -12.58
N HIS A 82 -4.90 -4.55 -12.19
CA HIS A 82 -4.49 -4.70 -10.78
C HIS A 82 -4.46 -3.38 -10.01
N GLY A 83 -3.80 -2.32 -10.50
CA GLY A 83 -3.77 -1.05 -9.79
C GLY A 83 -5.14 -0.37 -9.67
N THR A 84 -6.00 -0.52 -10.69
CA THR A 84 -7.39 -0.03 -10.65
C THR A 84 -8.20 -0.79 -9.59
N GLN A 85 -7.99 -2.11 -9.48
CA GLN A 85 -8.61 -2.93 -8.44
C GLN A 85 -8.17 -2.47 -7.05
N MET A 86 -6.86 -2.30 -6.82
CA MET A 86 -6.32 -1.87 -5.52
C MET A 86 -6.88 -0.51 -5.07
N ALA A 87 -6.87 0.47 -5.97
CA ALA A 87 -7.47 1.78 -5.70
C ALA A 87 -8.96 1.67 -5.37
N SER A 88 -9.71 0.87 -6.12
CA SER A 88 -11.15 0.68 -5.88
C SER A 88 -11.43 0.04 -4.50
N ILE A 89 -10.59 -0.88 -4.03
CA ILE A 89 -10.77 -1.54 -2.75
C ILE A 89 -10.41 -0.57 -1.60
N ALA A 90 -9.29 0.13 -1.70
CA ALA A 90 -8.88 1.11 -0.70
C ALA A 90 -9.96 2.21 -0.53
N LEU A 91 -10.52 2.70 -1.64
CA LEU A 91 -11.59 3.70 -1.64
C LEU A 91 -12.96 3.14 -1.23
N LYS A 92 -13.21 1.83 -1.37
CA LYS A 92 -14.40 1.22 -0.77
C LYS A 92 -14.30 1.21 0.74
N VAL A 93 -13.13 0.88 1.30
CA VAL A 93 -12.90 0.92 2.74
C VAL A 93 -12.95 2.34 3.26
N ASN A 94 -12.29 3.28 2.59
CA ASN A 94 -12.27 4.69 2.97
C ASN A 94 -12.68 5.59 1.79
N PRO A 95 -14.00 5.85 1.60
CA PRO A 95 -14.48 6.67 0.48
C PRO A 95 -14.00 8.12 0.50
N ALA A 96 -13.63 8.64 1.67
CA ALA A 96 -13.12 10.00 1.82
C ALA A 96 -11.61 10.12 1.55
N ALA A 97 -10.89 9.00 1.41
CA ALA A 97 -9.47 9.01 1.17
C ALA A 97 -9.13 9.68 -0.17
N LYS A 98 -8.06 10.45 -0.17
CA LYS A 98 -7.35 10.81 -1.40
C LYS A 98 -6.26 9.79 -1.68
N ILE A 99 -5.93 9.60 -2.95
CA ILE A 99 -4.93 8.63 -3.40
C ILE A 99 -3.90 9.28 -4.31
N ILE A 100 -2.67 8.74 -4.27
CA ILE A 100 -1.60 9.05 -5.21
C ILE A 100 -1.18 7.74 -5.86
N PRO A 101 -1.67 7.41 -7.06
CA PRO A 101 -1.16 6.29 -7.81
C PRO A 101 0.29 6.51 -8.25
N ILE A 102 1.12 5.51 -7.97
CA ILE A 102 2.52 5.46 -8.41
C ILE A 102 2.69 4.23 -9.30
N ARG A 103 2.81 4.48 -10.60
CA ARG A 103 2.96 3.45 -11.62
C ARG A 103 4.41 2.96 -11.68
N ILE A 104 4.60 1.65 -11.48
CA ILE A 104 5.91 0.97 -11.54
C ILE A 104 6.03 -0.04 -12.70
N ALA A 105 4.96 -0.26 -13.48
CA ALA A 105 5.00 -1.15 -14.64
C ALA A 105 4.88 -0.38 -15.96
N GLY A 106 5.89 -0.48 -16.81
CA GLY A 106 5.80 -0.04 -18.20
C GLY A 106 4.91 -0.93 -19.05
N MET A 107 4.59 -0.47 -20.26
CA MET A 107 3.81 -1.23 -21.24
C MET A 107 4.63 -1.41 -22.51
N THR A 108 4.62 -2.62 -23.07
CA THR A 108 5.20 -2.91 -24.39
C THR A 108 4.34 -2.30 -25.49
N ALA A 109 4.89 -2.18 -26.71
CA ALA A 109 4.13 -1.74 -27.87
C ALA A 109 2.91 -2.65 -28.19
N SER A 110 2.95 -3.93 -27.77
CA SER A 110 1.85 -4.88 -27.92
C SER A 110 0.80 -4.81 -26.80
N GLY A 111 0.94 -3.90 -25.84
CA GLY A 111 0.00 -3.72 -24.73
C GLY A 111 0.20 -4.69 -23.56
N ALA A 112 1.34 -5.39 -23.51
CA ALA A 112 1.71 -6.27 -22.40
C ALA A 112 2.49 -5.51 -21.32
N PRO A 113 2.44 -5.92 -20.05
CA PRO A 113 3.25 -5.31 -19.00
C PRO A 113 4.72 -5.70 -19.13
N TYR A 114 5.61 -4.74 -18.90
CA TYR A 114 6.97 -5.06 -18.46
C TYR A 114 6.95 -5.53 -16.99
N LEU A 115 7.89 -6.41 -16.64
CA LEU A 115 8.13 -6.72 -15.23
C LEU A 115 8.73 -5.50 -14.56
N TYR A 116 8.13 -5.08 -13.44
CA TYR A 116 8.76 -4.13 -12.54
C TYR A 116 9.87 -4.83 -11.75
N SER A 117 10.80 -4.05 -11.23
CA SER A 117 11.87 -4.48 -10.34
C SER A 117 11.67 -3.90 -8.94
N LEU A 118 12.31 -4.49 -7.93
CA LEU A 118 12.35 -3.87 -6.60
C LEU A 118 13.09 -2.51 -6.64
N SER A 119 13.92 -2.24 -7.65
CA SER A 119 14.51 -0.92 -7.85
C SER A 119 13.46 0.14 -8.22
N ASP A 120 12.42 -0.22 -8.99
CA ASP A 120 11.29 0.68 -9.28
C ASP A 120 10.50 1.00 -8.00
N VAL A 121 10.30 -0.02 -7.15
CA VAL A 121 9.69 0.16 -5.82
C VAL A 121 10.56 1.06 -4.93
N GLN A 122 11.88 0.87 -4.94
CA GLN A 122 12.81 1.72 -4.19
C GLN A 122 12.76 3.18 -4.66
N ALA A 123 12.67 3.41 -5.97
CA ALA A 123 12.53 4.74 -6.54
C ALA A 123 11.18 5.38 -6.17
N ALA A 124 10.10 4.60 -6.13
CA ALA A 124 8.82 5.04 -5.59
C ALA A 124 8.91 5.44 -4.11
N PHE A 125 9.59 4.65 -3.26
CA PHE A 125 9.82 5.03 -1.86
C PHE A 125 10.63 6.32 -1.73
N ALA A 126 11.68 6.50 -2.54
CA ALA A 126 12.46 7.73 -2.54
C ALA A 126 11.59 8.96 -2.89
N TRP A 127 10.73 8.83 -3.90
CA TRP A 127 9.77 9.88 -4.26
C TRP A 127 8.79 10.18 -3.12
N ILE A 128 8.23 9.15 -2.48
CA ILE A 128 7.32 9.31 -1.34
C ILE A 128 8.02 10.03 -0.19
N ILE A 129 9.23 9.62 0.19
CA ILE A 129 9.99 10.25 1.28
C ILE A 129 10.17 11.75 1.02
N ALA A 130 10.56 12.11 -0.21
CA ALA A 130 10.78 13.50 -0.63
C ALA A 130 9.49 14.34 -0.64
N ASN A 131 8.33 13.72 -0.93
CA ASN A 131 7.09 14.44 -1.18
C ASN A 131 6.01 14.24 -0.10
N ARG A 132 6.24 13.40 0.93
CA ARG A 132 5.23 13.04 1.94
C ARG A 132 4.62 14.24 2.65
N VAL A 133 5.41 15.27 2.93
CA VAL A 133 4.93 16.49 3.61
C VAL A 133 4.08 17.31 2.66
N LYS A 134 4.52 17.47 1.40
CA LYS A 134 3.83 18.25 0.37
C LYS A 134 2.43 17.70 0.06
N TYR A 135 2.29 16.37 -0.03
CA TYR A 135 1.02 15.72 -0.39
C TYR A 135 0.33 15.01 0.78
N ASN A 136 0.75 15.28 2.01
CA ASN A 136 0.25 14.62 3.22
C ASN A 136 0.12 13.08 3.08
N ILE A 137 1.19 12.44 2.58
CA ILE A 137 1.21 10.98 2.37
C ILE A 137 1.20 10.31 3.72
N ALA A 138 0.07 9.67 4.02
CA ALA A 138 -0.25 9.13 5.33
C ALA A 138 -0.10 7.62 5.38
N VAL A 139 -0.19 6.92 4.24
CA VAL A 139 -0.11 5.47 4.11
C VAL A 139 0.52 5.13 2.76
N VAL A 140 1.38 4.11 2.71
CA VAL A 140 1.84 3.49 1.46
C VAL A 140 1.22 2.11 1.34
N SER A 141 0.58 1.84 0.20
CA SER A 141 0.04 0.53 -0.18
C SER A 141 0.88 -0.07 -1.31
N LEU A 142 1.48 -1.23 -1.06
CA LEU A 142 2.26 -1.97 -2.04
C LEU A 142 1.74 -3.42 -2.12
N ALA A 143 0.84 -3.65 -3.06
CA ALA A 143 0.21 -4.96 -3.27
C ALA A 143 1.00 -5.82 -4.28
N GLN A 144 2.33 -5.70 -4.29
CA GLN A 144 3.22 -6.28 -5.28
C GLN A 144 4.48 -6.81 -4.59
N GLY A 145 4.97 -7.96 -5.05
CA GLY A 145 6.26 -8.48 -4.62
C GLY A 145 6.60 -9.82 -5.24
N GLY A 146 7.57 -10.51 -4.64
CA GLY A 146 7.95 -11.87 -4.98
C GLY A 146 8.80 -12.49 -3.89
N ILE A 147 8.80 -13.82 -3.76
CA ILE A 147 9.71 -14.52 -2.84
C ILE A 147 11.15 -14.29 -3.28
N ARG A 148 11.95 -13.72 -2.38
CA ARG A 148 13.39 -13.51 -2.56
C ARG A 148 14.11 -14.20 -1.41
N PRO A 149 14.92 -15.25 -1.67
CA PRO A 149 15.68 -15.92 -0.62
C PRO A 149 16.44 -14.91 0.25
N GLY A 150 16.32 -15.06 1.58
CA GLY A 150 16.95 -14.16 2.55
C GLY A 150 16.43 -12.72 2.52
N CYS A 151 15.22 -12.49 2.00
CA CYS A 151 14.67 -11.14 1.80
C CYS A 151 15.59 -10.25 0.95
N ASN A 152 16.18 -10.79 -0.13
CA ASN A 152 17.09 -10.02 -0.97
C ASN A 152 16.39 -8.82 -1.64
N ILE A 153 16.73 -7.62 -1.18
CA ILE A 153 16.17 -6.33 -1.56
C ILE A 153 17.28 -5.38 -2.04
N PRO A 154 16.97 -4.35 -2.86
CA PRO A 154 17.92 -3.32 -3.21
C PRO A 154 18.52 -2.63 -1.98
N VAL A 155 19.80 -2.24 -2.10
CA VAL A 155 20.51 -1.47 -1.07
C VAL A 155 19.72 -0.19 -0.76
N GLY A 156 19.57 0.10 0.53
CA GLY A 156 18.84 1.28 1.02
C GLY A 156 17.33 1.10 1.15
N MET A 157 16.73 -0.01 0.67
CA MET A 157 15.28 -0.20 0.78
C MET A 157 14.81 -0.39 2.23
N ALA A 158 15.54 -1.15 3.04
CA ALA A 158 15.25 -1.24 4.47
C ALA A 158 15.31 0.14 5.16
N ALA A 159 16.30 0.97 4.81
CA ALA A 159 16.44 2.32 5.36
C ALA A 159 15.30 3.25 4.89
N SER A 160 14.82 3.12 3.65
CA SER A 160 13.65 3.85 3.15
C SER A 160 12.39 3.49 3.94
N VAL A 161 12.14 2.21 4.18
CA VAL A 161 10.99 1.76 4.99
C VAL A 161 11.10 2.26 6.43
N ALA A 162 12.26 2.14 7.06
CA ALA A 162 12.50 2.67 8.40
C ALA A 162 12.29 4.19 8.48
N THR A 163 12.72 4.93 7.45
CA THR A 163 12.49 6.38 7.35
C THR A 163 11.00 6.72 7.27
N LEU A 164 10.22 5.96 6.50
CA LEU A 164 8.77 6.15 6.39
C LEU A 164 8.07 5.83 7.72
N LYS A 165 8.43 4.73 8.39
CA LYS A 165 7.89 4.38 9.71
C LYS A 165 8.22 5.44 10.77
N ALA A 166 9.45 5.94 10.81
CA ALA A 166 9.86 7.03 11.70
C ALA A 166 9.10 8.34 11.41
N ALA A 167 8.64 8.54 10.17
CA ALA A 167 7.76 9.63 9.79
C ALA A 167 6.25 9.32 9.96
N HIS A 168 5.92 8.21 10.63
CA HIS A 168 4.54 7.74 10.87
C HIS A 168 3.75 7.39 9.60
N VAL A 169 4.44 7.02 8.53
CA VAL A 169 3.86 6.55 7.27
C VAL A 169 4.11 5.04 7.16
N PRO A 170 3.11 4.17 7.43
CA PRO A 170 3.28 2.73 7.26
C PRO A 170 3.51 2.36 5.80
N VAL A 171 4.35 1.34 5.58
CA VAL A 171 4.46 0.64 4.30
C VAL A 171 3.71 -0.67 4.42
N ILE A 172 2.48 -0.70 3.92
CA ILE A 172 1.58 -1.85 3.98
C ILE A 172 1.82 -2.71 2.74
N THR A 173 2.21 -3.96 2.94
CA THR A 173 2.71 -4.86 1.89
C THR A 173 1.96 -6.17 1.87
N SER A 174 1.78 -6.76 0.69
CA SER A 174 1.15 -8.08 0.57
C SER A 174 2.12 -9.22 0.90
N ALA A 175 1.66 -10.23 1.66
CA ALA A 175 2.47 -11.40 1.98
C ALA A 175 2.79 -12.27 0.74
N GLY A 176 1.86 -12.31 -0.23
CA GLY A 176 1.97 -13.05 -1.48
C GLY A 176 1.05 -14.28 -1.55
N ASN A 177 0.89 -14.84 -2.76
CA ASN A 177 -0.18 -15.79 -3.10
C ASN A 177 0.34 -17.18 -3.55
N ASP A 178 1.56 -17.57 -3.19
CA ASP A 178 2.18 -18.81 -3.67
C ASP A 178 1.89 -20.04 -2.78
N GLY A 179 1.22 -19.85 -1.64
CA GLY A 179 1.08 -20.88 -0.62
C GLY A 179 2.44 -21.28 -0.01
N ASN A 180 3.41 -20.37 0.01
CA ASN A 180 4.72 -20.63 0.61
C ASN A 180 4.62 -20.49 2.13
N HIS A 181 4.79 -21.60 2.87
CA HIS A 181 4.69 -21.61 4.34
C HIS A 181 6.00 -21.25 5.05
N LYS A 182 7.02 -20.76 4.34
CA LYS A 182 8.36 -20.44 4.87
C LYS A 182 8.72 -18.97 4.74
N ASP A 183 8.28 -18.35 3.64
CA ASP A 183 8.70 -17.01 3.25
C ASP A 183 7.49 -16.19 2.77
N ILE A 184 7.57 -14.87 2.94
CA ILE A 184 6.68 -13.88 2.34
C ILE A 184 7.41 -13.06 1.27
N PHE A 185 6.66 -12.33 0.46
CA PHE A 185 7.21 -11.47 -0.59
C PHE A 185 8.21 -10.44 -0.04
N ALA A 186 9.24 -10.13 -0.83
CA ALA A 186 9.97 -8.88 -0.66
C ALA A 186 9.18 -7.72 -1.30
N PRO A 187 9.06 -6.55 -0.64
CA PRO A 187 9.69 -6.17 0.63
C PRO A 187 8.90 -6.47 1.91
N ALA A 188 7.77 -7.20 1.85
CA ALA A 188 6.98 -7.55 3.05
C ALA A 188 7.76 -8.31 4.13
N CYS A 189 8.85 -8.99 3.75
CA CYS A 189 9.77 -9.64 4.68
C CYS A 189 10.62 -8.69 5.55
N LEU A 190 10.53 -7.37 5.36
CA LEU A 190 11.23 -6.38 6.19
C LEU A 190 10.43 -6.08 7.47
N ALA A 191 11.11 -6.07 8.61
CA ALA A 191 10.50 -5.89 9.94
C ALA A 191 9.76 -4.56 10.15
N ASP A 192 10.10 -3.51 9.40
CA ASP A 192 9.45 -2.20 9.49
C ASP A 192 8.28 -2.01 8.50
N THR A 193 8.00 -3.01 7.67
CA THR A 193 6.75 -3.05 6.89
C THR A 193 5.60 -3.54 7.75
N VAL A 194 4.37 -3.36 7.26
CA VAL A 194 3.17 -4.01 7.80
C VAL A 194 2.76 -5.07 6.79
N SER A 195 3.08 -6.33 7.07
CA SER A 195 2.83 -7.48 6.19
C SER A 195 1.39 -7.97 6.34
N ILE A 196 0.67 -8.05 5.22
CA ILE A 196 -0.74 -8.40 5.16
C ILE A 196 -0.97 -9.73 4.44
N GLY A 197 -1.47 -10.69 5.20
CA GLY A 197 -1.96 -11.98 4.71
C GLY A 197 -3.43 -11.94 4.36
N ALA A 198 -3.91 -13.03 3.77
CA ALA A 198 -5.28 -13.16 3.30
C ALA A 198 -6.09 -14.12 4.16
N THR A 199 -7.34 -13.76 4.45
CA THR A 199 -8.38 -14.73 4.77
C THR A 199 -9.31 -14.96 3.60
N ASP A 200 -9.79 -16.19 3.51
CA ASP A 200 -10.82 -16.62 2.58
C ASP A 200 -11.74 -17.61 3.32
N ASN A 201 -12.97 -17.78 2.83
CA ASN A 201 -13.87 -18.77 3.43
C ASN A 201 -13.36 -20.18 3.12
N PRO A 202 -13.26 -21.04 4.14
CA PRO A 202 -12.65 -22.34 4.00
C PRO A 202 -13.53 -23.28 3.17
N ASP A 203 -12.95 -23.86 2.12
CA ASP A 203 -13.06 -25.30 1.92
C ASP A 203 -11.64 -25.85 1.74
N PRO A 204 -11.23 -26.91 2.46
CA PRO A 204 -10.04 -27.69 2.10
C PRO A 204 -10.06 -28.25 0.67
N GLY A 205 -11.19 -28.21 -0.03
CA GLY A 205 -11.37 -28.61 -1.42
C GLY A 205 -11.06 -27.54 -2.48
N VAL A 206 -10.76 -28.00 -3.70
CA VAL A 206 -10.34 -27.19 -4.87
C VAL A 206 -11.49 -26.36 -5.49
N LYS A 207 -12.67 -26.30 -4.87
CA LYS A 207 -13.85 -25.60 -5.42
C LYS A 207 -14.13 -24.33 -4.64
N GLY A 208 -14.18 -23.20 -5.35
CA GLY A 208 -14.60 -21.92 -4.77
C GLY A 208 -16.05 -22.00 -4.30
N ILE A 209 -16.26 -22.03 -2.99
CA ILE A 209 -17.59 -21.93 -2.39
C ILE A 209 -18.08 -20.48 -2.36
N ALA A 210 -19.41 -20.32 -2.37
CA ALA A 210 -20.05 -19.02 -2.17
C ALA A 210 -19.60 -18.40 -0.84
N TYR A 211 -19.50 -17.06 -0.80
CA TYR A 211 -19.11 -16.36 0.41
C TYR A 211 -20.16 -16.58 1.52
N ASN A 212 -19.75 -17.16 2.64
CA ASN A 212 -20.51 -17.22 3.87
C ASN A 212 -20.03 -16.09 4.82
N PRO A 213 -20.82 -15.02 5.04
CA PRO A 213 -20.47 -13.93 5.94
C PRO A 213 -20.42 -14.35 7.42
N LYS A 214 -20.92 -15.53 7.75
CA LYS A 214 -20.90 -16.11 9.10
C LYS A 214 -19.78 -17.13 9.29
N ALA A 215 -19.01 -17.43 8.24
CA ALA A 215 -17.87 -18.33 8.38
C ALA A 215 -16.82 -17.65 9.25
N VAL A 216 -16.21 -18.43 10.15
CA VAL A 216 -15.04 -17.97 10.88
C VAL A 216 -13.94 -17.72 9.84
N PRO A 217 -13.29 -16.53 9.86
CA PRO A 217 -12.23 -16.25 8.90
C PRO A 217 -11.12 -17.29 9.01
N TYR A 218 -10.74 -17.86 7.87
CA TYR A 218 -9.72 -18.89 7.77
C TYR A 218 -8.54 -18.34 6.97
N ILE A 219 -7.31 -18.58 7.44
CA ILE A 219 -6.10 -18.12 6.74
C ILE A 219 -6.05 -18.83 5.39
N ALA A 220 -6.13 -18.07 4.31
CA ALA A 220 -6.20 -18.62 2.96
C ALA A 220 -4.94 -19.44 2.65
N ARG A 221 -5.10 -20.64 2.08
CA ARG A 221 -3.97 -21.56 1.79
C ARG A 221 -2.97 -21.01 0.77
N TYR A 222 -3.39 -20.08 -0.07
CA TYR A 222 -2.48 -19.39 -0.98
C TYR A 222 -1.68 -18.29 -0.28
N SER A 223 -2.11 -17.82 0.91
CA SER A 223 -1.39 -16.78 1.64
C SER A 223 -0.03 -17.32 2.06
N ASN A 224 1.01 -16.61 1.65
CA ASN A 224 2.38 -16.91 2.07
C ASN A 224 2.60 -16.61 3.57
N GLY A 225 3.67 -17.17 4.11
CA GLY A 225 4.25 -16.85 5.42
C GLY A 225 4.32 -18.02 6.38
N ALA A 226 5.44 -18.09 7.10
CA ALA A 226 5.57 -18.89 8.32
C ALA A 226 4.90 -18.18 9.52
N GLN A 227 4.70 -18.92 10.62
CA GLN A 227 4.15 -18.39 11.86
C GLN A 227 4.88 -17.11 12.29
N GLY A 228 4.13 -16.00 12.39
CA GLY A 228 4.63 -14.71 12.84
C GLY A 228 5.32 -13.83 11.78
N GLN A 229 5.39 -14.24 10.51
CA GLN A 229 5.91 -13.37 9.43
C GLN A 229 4.88 -12.34 8.93
N THR A 230 3.60 -12.58 9.17
CA THR A 230 2.51 -11.69 8.78
C THR A 230 1.98 -10.96 10.02
N ASP A 231 1.85 -9.64 9.94
CA ASP A 231 1.34 -8.82 11.05
C ASP A 231 -0.16 -8.97 11.23
N PHE A 232 -0.90 -8.88 10.13
CA PHE A 232 -2.36 -8.96 10.11
C PHE A 232 -2.88 -9.78 8.92
N PHE A 233 -4.05 -10.37 9.11
CA PHE A 233 -4.83 -11.02 8.07
C PHE A 233 -6.15 -10.28 7.87
N LEU A 234 -6.54 -10.09 6.61
CA LEU A 234 -7.79 -9.42 6.25
C LEU A 234 -8.54 -10.22 5.18
N ASN A 235 -9.85 -9.99 5.07
CA ASN A 235 -10.66 -10.58 4.00
C ASN A 235 -10.09 -10.21 2.62
N ALA A 236 -9.72 -11.23 1.86
CA ALA A 236 -9.14 -11.07 0.53
C ALA A 236 -10.19 -11.05 -0.59
N ARG A 237 -11.45 -11.35 -0.30
CA ARG A 237 -12.53 -11.46 -1.28
C ARG A 237 -13.22 -10.11 -1.51
N TRP A 238 -13.08 -9.54 -2.71
CA TRP A 238 -13.65 -8.23 -3.05
C TRP A 238 -14.23 -8.21 -4.46
N TYR A 239 -15.37 -7.54 -4.63
CA TYR A 239 -15.73 -7.02 -5.94
C TYR A 239 -14.90 -5.76 -6.18
N ALA A 240 -14.01 -5.79 -7.16
CA ALA A 240 -13.11 -4.70 -7.49
C ALA A 240 -13.41 -4.15 -8.89
N THR A 241 -13.13 -2.86 -9.08
CA THR A 241 -13.31 -2.19 -10.36
C THR A 241 -12.12 -2.49 -11.27
N MET A 242 -12.42 -2.94 -12.48
CA MET A 242 -11.46 -3.24 -13.55
C MET A 242 -11.09 -1.99 -14.33
N LEU A 243 -10.04 -2.04 -15.16
CA LEU A 243 -9.61 -0.92 -15.99
C LEU A 243 -10.74 -0.43 -16.91
N ASP A 244 -11.53 -1.36 -17.46
CA ASP A 244 -12.68 -1.09 -18.31
C ASP A 244 -13.91 -0.54 -17.54
N GLY A 245 -13.88 -0.53 -16.21
CA GLY A 245 -14.98 -0.09 -15.33
C GLY A 245 -15.96 -1.15 -14.92
N SER A 246 -15.85 -2.38 -15.45
CA SER A 246 -16.62 -3.50 -14.94
C SER A 246 -16.23 -3.81 -13.49
N ASN A 247 -17.18 -4.28 -12.69
CA ASN A 247 -16.89 -4.82 -11.36
C ASN A 247 -16.80 -6.34 -11.46
N LYS A 248 -15.71 -6.93 -10.93
CA LYS A 248 -15.60 -8.40 -10.83
C LYS A 248 -15.11 -8.82 -9.47
N PHE A 249 -15.50 -10.04 -9.12
CA PHE A 249 -15.01 -10.71 -7.94
C PHE A 249 -13.53 -11.09 -8.11
N THR A 250 -12.72 -10.74 -7.12
CA THR A 250 -11.27 -10.95 -7.06
C THR A 250 -10.89 -11.44 -5.68
N VAL A 251 -9.77 -12.16 -5.60
CA VAL A 251 -9.24 -12.76 -4.37
C VAL A 251 -7.72 -12.67 -4.37
N GLY A 252 -7.12 -12.33 -3.23
CA GLY A 252 -5.67 -12.38 -3.03
C GLY A 252 -5.19 -11.49 -1.88
N THR A 253 -3.94 -11.69 -1.42
CA THR A 253 -3.29 -10.82 -0.42
C THR A 253 -3.21 -9.36 -0.88
N SER A 254 -3.18 -9.13 -2.19
CA SER A 254 -3.26 -7.79 -2.79
C SER A 254 -4.53 -7.04 -2.35
N ASN A 255 -5.68 -7.70 -2.41
CA ASN A 255 -6.95 -7.13 -1.98
C ASN A 255 -6.96 -6.81 -0.49
N ALA A 256 -6.47 -7.73 0.33
CA ALA A 256 -6.33 -7.56 1.77
C ALA A 256 -5.42 -6.36 2.11
N THR A 257 -4.32 -6.19 1.36
CA THR A 257 -3.37 -5.07 1.50
C THR A 257 -4.03 -3.73 1.17
N ALA A 258 -4.75 -3.64 0.05
CA ALA A 258 -5.46 -2.43 -0.35
C ALA A 258 -6.57 -2.07 0.66
N ALA A 259 -7.30 -3.07 1.15
CA ALA A 259 -8.30 -2.88 2.19
C ALA A 259 -7.67 -2.36 3.49
N MET A 260 -6.54 -2.95 3.89
CA MET A 260 -5.80 -2.50 5.06
C MET A 260 -5.30 -1.07 4.90
N ALA A 261 -4.88 -0.64 3.70
CA ALA A 261 -4.45 0.74 3.49
C ALA A 261 -5.58 1.76 3.71
N GLY A 262 -6.79 1.46 3.21
CA GLY A 262 -7.98 2.26 3.52
C GLY A 262 -8.31 2.25 5.01
N TRP A 263 -8.26 1.07 5.65
CA TRP A 263 -8.62 0.88 7.06
C TRP A 263 -7.62 1.54 8.01
N TRP A 264 -6.33 1.45 7.70
CA TRP A 264 -5.27 2.12 8.45
C TRP A 264 -5.49 3.63 8.45
N LEU A 265 -5.78 4.21 7.27
CA LEU A 265 -6.00 5.64 7.18
C LEU A 265 -7.23 6.10 7.99
N LEU A 266 -8.33 5.33 7.98
CA LEU A 266 -9.52 5.62 8.79
C LEU A 266 -9.24 5.62 10.30
N ASN A 267 -8.39 4.70 10.75
CA ASN A 267 -8.13 4.46 12.18
C ASN A 267 -6.80 5.08 12.66
N ARG A 268 -6.16 5.88 11.81
CA ARG A 268 -4.85 6.47 12.06
C ARG A 268 -4.85 7.28 13.36
N LYS A 269 -3.83 7.03 14.19
CA LYS A 269 -3.51 7.78 15.42
C LYS A 269 -2.38 8.78 15.16
N ALA A 270 -1.83 9.41 16.20
CA ALA A 270 -0.78 10.41 16.02
C ALA A 270 0.52 9.77 15.50
N THR A 271 0.80 8.54 15.93
CA THR A 271 2.01 7.81 15.52
C THR A 271 1.71 6.47 14.84
N PHE A 272 2.74 5.92 14.19
CA PHE A 272 2.70 4.55 13.66
C PHE A 272 2.39 3.54 14.77
N ASP A 273 3.13 3.57 15.89
CA ASP A 273 3.00 2.57 16.95
C ASP A 273 1.64 2.64 17.64
N GLU A 274 1.10 3.84 17.89
CA GLU A 274 -0.26 3.98 18.41
C GLU A 274 -1.30 3.40 17.46
N THR A 275 -1.15 3.62 16.15
CA THR A 275 -2.06 3.07 15.14
C THR A 275 -1.96 1.55 15.09
N PHE A 276 -0.74 1.02 15.02
CA PHE A 276 -0.48 -0.42 14.98
C PHE A 276 -1.04 -1.11 16.24
N ASN A 277 -0.76 -0.57 17.42
CA ASN A 277 -1.24 -1.14 18.69
C ASN A 277 -2.76 -1.06 18.83
N ALA A 278 -3.39 0.04 18.40
CA ALA A 278 -4.84 0.18 18.40
C ALA A 278 -5.49 -0.87 17.48
N LEU A 279 -4.95 -1.07 16.28
CA LEU A 279 -5.44 -2.07 15.34
C LEU A 279 -5.21 -3.49 15.88
N MET A 280 -4.04 -3.76 16.45
CA MET A 280 -3.74 -5.05 17.08
C MET A 280 -4.71 -5.40 18.20
N ALA A 281 -5.11 -4.42 19.02
CA ALA A 281 -6.09 -4.62 20.09
C ALA A 281 -7.49 -5.00 19.59
N THR A 282 -7.82 -4.73 18.33
CA THR A 282 -9.11 -5.12 17.70
C THR A 282 -9.07 -6.49 17.03
N THR A 283 -7.91 -7.16 17.02
CA THR A 283 -7.76 -8.40 16.28
C THR A 283 -8.42 -9.59 16.97
N THR A 284 -8.94 -10.51 16.17
CA THR A 284 -9.35 -11.85 16.63
C THR A 284 -8.35 -12.88 16.13
N GLU A 285 -8.03 -13.87 16.95
CA GLU A 285 -7.18 -14.98 16.52
C GLU A 285 -7.91 -15.85 15.49
N ILE A 286 -7.22 -16.17 14.39
CA ILE A 286 -7.66 -17.09 13.35
C ILE A 286 -6.56 -18.10 13.06
N LYS A 287 -6.87 -19.17 12.34
CA LYS A 287 -5.87 -20.18 11.97
C LYS A 287 -6.20 -20.90 10.67
N ASN A 288 -5.18 -21.55 10.14
CA ASN A 288 -5.32 -22.71 9.27
C ASN A 288 -4.53 -23.89 9.87
N GLU A 289 -4.23 -24.90 9.07
CA GLU A 289 -3.48 -26.10 9.49
C GLU A 289 -1.99 -25.82 9.76
N PHE A 290 -1.46 -24.67 9.33
CA PHE A 290 -0.03 -24.35 9.32
C PHE A 290 0.35 -23.20 10.26
N GLN A 291 -0.57 -22.27 10.52
CA GLN A 291 -0.30 -21.09 11.33
C GLN A 291 -1.56 -20.51 11.99
N THR A 292 -1.32 -19.74 13.04
CA THR A 292 -2.27 -18.82 13.66
C THR A 292 -1.95 -17.39 13.23
N GLY A 293 -2.95 -16.51 13.26
CA GLY A 293 -2.82 -15.15 12.77
C GLY A 293 -3.79 -14.18 13.43
N ARG A 294 -3.48 -12.89 13.32
CA ARG A 294 -4.28 -11.79 13.87
C ARG A 294 -5.20 -11.25 12.78
N TYR A 295 -6.49 -11.53 12.87
CA TYR A 295 -7.47 -11.05 11.90
C TYR A 295 -8.02 -9.69 12.26
N ILE A 296 -8.03 -8.76 11.30
CA ILE A 296 -8.73 -7.48 11.43
C ILE A 296 -10.08 -7.59 10.73
N THR A 297 -11.16 -7.37 11.48
CA THR A 297 -12.50 -7.24 10.93
C THR A 297 -12.73 -5.79 10.49
N ILE A 298 -13.20 -5.60 9.25
CA ILE A 298 -13.64 -4.29 8.75
C ILE A 298 -15.18 -4.28 8.84
N ASP A 299 -15.70 -3.85 9.98
CA ASP A 299 -17.14 -3.87 10.31
C ASP A 299 -17.98 -2.86 9.52
N SER A 300 -17.34 -1.86 8.89
CA SER A 300 -18.01 -0.74 8.24
C SER A 300 -18.49 -1.00 6.81
N LEU A 301 -18.24 -2.20 6.27
CA LEU A 301 -18.63 -2.54 4.91
C LEU A 301 -19.50 -3.78 4.89
N SER A 302 -20.61 -3.72 4.15
CA SER A 302 -21.27 -4.93 3.67
C SER A 302 -20.27 -5.65 2.77
N MET A 303 -19.40 -6.49 3.34
CA MET A 303 -18.41 -7.23 2.60
C MET A 303 -19.13 -8.05 1.53
N GLY A 304 -19.02 -7.59 0.27
CA GLY A 304 -19.33 -8.34 -0.94
C GLY A 304 -20.75 -8.85 -1.18
N ASN A 305 -21.79 -8.45 -0.42
CA ASN A 305 -23.07 -9.16 -0.47
C ASN A 305 -24.14 -8.67 -1.44
N ASN A 306 -24.06 -7.47 -2.00
CA ASN A 306 -25.05 -7.04 -2.98
C ASN A 306 -24.38 -6.67 -4.31
N LYS A 307 -24.79 -7.37 -5.36
CA LYS A 307 -24.71 -6.89 -6.74
C LYS A 307 -25.38 -5.52 -6.86
#